data_AF-A0AAV6AMI8-F1
#
_entry.id   AF-A0AAV6AMI8-F1
#
_cell.length_a   1.000
_cell.length_b   1.000
_cell.length_c   1.000
_cell.angle_alpha   90.00
_cell.angle_beta   90.00
_cell.angle_gamma   90.00
#
_symmetry.space_group_name_H-M   'P 1'
#
loop_
_entity.id
_entity.type
_entity.pdbx_description
1 polymer ?
#
loop_
_entity_poly.entity_id
_entity_poly.type
_entity_poly.pdbx_seq_one_letter_code
_entity_poly.pdbx_strand_id
1 'polypeptide(L)'
;MAAPTRAKMSFAWLGVTPFLLFALMFLILPTSYLVVAAFQDGDGNFTFANILALSQPSIVAAYRISIAISGASALIGATAGVFLAYAAVGGRLPPWIRPTLTTFSGVASNFAGIPLAFAFL
;
A
#
# COMPACT_ATOMS: atom_id res chain seq x y z
N MET A 1 9.22 34.75 21.92
CA MET A 1 9.89 33.52 22.41
C MET A 1 8.79 32.56 22.87
N ALA A 2 8.34 31.63 22.03
CA ALA A 2 7.24 30.71 22.34
C ALA A 2 7.80 29.40 22.91
N ALA A 3 7.30 28.98 24.07
CA ALA A 3 7.76 27.82 24.82
C ALA A 3 7.41 26.49 24.11
N PRO A 4 8.25 25.45 24.18
CA PRO A 4 7.94 24.14 23.63
C PRO A 4 6.87 23.44 24.48
N THR A 5 5.74 23.07 23.86
CA THR A 5 4.70 22.25 24.46
C THR A 5 5.26 20.85 24.72
N ARG A 6 5.54 20.56 26.00
CA ARG A 6 5.97 19.25 26.49
C ARG A 6 4.84 18.25 26.18
N ALA A 7 5.07 17.33 25.25
CA ALA A 7 4.15 16.25 24.94
C ALA A 7 3.92 15.40 26.21
N LYS A 8 2.81 15.64 26.90
CA LYS A 8 2.36 14.76 27.98
C LYS A 8 1.95 13.45 27.31
N MET A 9 2.77 12.42 27.49
CA MET A 9 2.47 11.05 27.05
C MET A 9 1.20 10.62 27.79
N SER A 10 0.05 10.76 27.12
CA SER A 10 -1.24 10.51 27.73
C SER A 10 -1.47 9.01 27.82
N PHE A 11 -2.13 8.57 28.88
CA PHE A 11 -2.62 7.19 29.06
C PHE A 11 -3.43 6.63 27.86
N ALA A 12 -3.78 7.46 26.86
CA ALA A 12 -4.34 7.03 25.59
C ALA A 12 -3.40 6.08 24.81
N TRP A 13 -2.08 6.24 24.91
CA TRP A 13 -1.15 5.31 24.26
C TRP A 13 -1.29 3.89 24.80
N LEU A 14 -1.49 3.72 26.11
CA LEU A 14 -1.72 2.41 26.75
C LEU A 14 -2.97 1.69 26.21
N GLY A 15 -4.01 2.43 25.80
CA GLY A 15 -5.20 1.87 25.18
C GLY A 15 -5.02 1.51 23.70
N VAL A 16 -4.18 2.24 22.95
CA VAL A 16 -3.90 1.98 21.52
C VAL A 16 -2.83 0.91 21.32
N THR A 17 -1.88 0.78 22.26
CA THR A 17 -0.81 -0.21 22.21
C THR A 17 -1.29 -1.65 21.94
N PRO A 18 -2.32 -2.21 22.62
CA PRO A 18 -2.75 -3.58 22.33
C PRO A 18 -3.32 -3.74 20.92
N PHE A 19 -4.07 -2.77 20.40
CA PHE A 19 -4.57 -2.80 19.02
C PHE A 19 -3.42 -2.75 18.01
N LEU A 20 -2.46 -1.85 18.22
CA LEU A 20 -1.33 -1.67 17.31
C LEU A 20 -0.41 -2.89 17.34
N LEU A 21 -0.17 -3.47 18.52
CA LEU A 21 0.59 -4.70 18.67
C LEU A 21 -0.09 -5.87 17.95
N PHE A 22 -1.41 -6.01 18.12
CA PHE A 22 -2.19 -7.03 17.39
C PHE A 22 -2.12 -6.82 15.86
N ALA A 23 -2.33 -5.59 15.38
CA ALA A 23 -2.26 -5.27 13.95
C ALA A 23 -0.87 -5.54 13.36
N LEU A 24 0.20 -5.16 14.08
CA LEU A 24 1.57 -5.45 13.67
C LEU A 24 1.86 -6.94 13.69
N MET A 25 1.43 -7.69 14.71
CA MET A 25 1.58 -9.15 14.73
C MET A 25 0.86 -9.78 13.55
N PHE A 26 -0.37 -9.36 13.25
CA PHE A 26 -1.15 -9.92 12.15
C PHE A 26 -0.55 -9.61 10.76
N LEU A 27 0.17 -8.50 10.62
CA LEU A 27 0.91 -8.17 9.41
C LEU A 27 2.25 -8.92 9.34
N ILE A 28 3.03 -8.89 10.42
CA ILE A 28 4.40 -9.40 10.45
C ILE A 28 4.44 -10.92 10.48
N LEU A 29 3.54 -11.59 11.20
CA LEU A 29 3.50 -13.06 11.28
C LEU A 29 3.41 -13.73 9.90
N PRO A 30 2.40 -13.45 9.04
CA PRO A 30 2.31 -14.10 7.74
C PRO A 30 3.47 -13.71 6.81
N THR A 31 3.92 -12.45 6.86
CA THR A 31 5.08 -12.02 6.07
C THR A 31 6.35 -12.75 6.50
N SER A 32 6.60 -12.89 7.81
CA SER A 32 7.75 -13.61 8.33
C SER A 32 7.71 -15.09 7.98
N TYR A 33 6.52 -15.70 8.01
CA TYR A 33 6.33 -17.08 7.58
C TYR A 33 6.68 -17.24 6.09
N LEU A 34 6.23 -16.33 5.23
CA LEU A 34 6.60 -16.31 3.81
C LEU A 34 8.10 -16.14 3.59
N VAL A 35 8.76 -15.27 4.36
CA VAL A 35 10.21 -15.06 4.26
C VAL A 35 10.96 -16.33 4.65
N VAL A 36 10.57 -16.99 5.75
CA VAL A 36 11.20 -18.26 6.17
C VAL A 36 10.92 -19.37 5.15
N ALA A 37 9.67 -19.48 4.67
CA ALA A 37 9.29 -20.45 3.65
C ALA A 37 10.06 -20.25 2.32
N ALA A 38 10.44 -19.01 1.98
CA ALA A 38 11.27 -18.75 0.79
C ALA A 38 12.66 -19.42 0.88
N PHE A 39 13.15 -19.70 2.09
CA PHE A 39 14.40 -20.43 2.33
C PHE A 39 14.17 -21.91 2.70
N GLN A 40 12.95 -22.43 2.65
CA GLN A 40 12.64 -23.83 2.97
C GLN A 40 12.09 -24.57 1.74
N ASP A 41 12.43 -25.84 1.60
CA ASP A 41 11.84 -26.74 0.60
C ASP A 41 10.47 -27.27 1.05
N GLY A 42 9.75 -27.99 0.18
CA GLY A 42 8.44 -28.61 0.49
C GLY A 42 8.47 -29.55 1.71
N ASP A 43 9.64 -30.09 2.04
CA ASP A 43 9.89 -30.95 3.20
C ASP A 43 10.39 -30.19 4.46
N GLY A 44 10.48 -28.85 4.41
CA GLY A 44 10.90 -28.01 5.55
C GLY A 44 12.41 -27.86 5.73
N ASN A 45 13.22 -28.44 4.83
CA ASN A 45 14.68 -28.29 4.85
C ASN A 45 15.11 -26.92 4.31
N PHE A 46 16.13 -26.30 4.92
CA PHE A 46 16.65 -25.04 4.40
C PHE A 46 17.32 -25.23 3.02
N THR A 47 16.86 -24.48 2.02
CA THR A 47 17.35 -24.53 0.63
C THR A 47 17.51 -23.13 0.04
N PHE A 48 18.52 -22.98 -0.82
CA PHE A 48 18.70 -21.79 -1.65
C PHE A 48 18.13 -21.97 -3.07
N ALA A 49 17.58 -23.15 -3.38
CA ALA A 49 17.02 -23.45 -4.70
C ALA A 49 15.87 -22.51 -5.08
N ASN A 50 14.99 -22.16 -4.13
CA ASN A 50 13.88 -21.21 -4.35
C ASN A 50 14.38 -19.82 -4.72
N ILE A 51 15.45 -19.34 -4.07
CA ILE A 51 16.07 -18.03 -4.36
C ILE A 51 16.76 -18.06 -5.73
N LEU A 52 17.46 -19.16 -6.06
CA LEU A 52 18.08 -19.34 -7.37
C LEU A 52 17.04 -19.42 -8.49
N ALA A 53 15.88 -20.04 -8.22
CA ALA A 53 14.78 -20.11 -9.16
C ALA A 53 14.21 -18.73 -9.53
N LEU A 54 14.28 -17.74 -8.62
CA LEU A 54 13.88 -16.35 -8.93
C LEU A 54 14.73 -15.72 -10.04
N SER A 55 15.95 -16.22 -10.28
CA SER A 55 16.82 -15.75 -11.37
C SER A 55 16.42 -16.30 -12.74
N GLN A 56 15.35 -17.09 -12.84
CA GLN A 56 14.84 -17.54 -14.12
C GLN A 56 14.47 -16.34 -15.01
N PRO A 57 14.82 -16.37 -16.31
CA PRO A 57 14.59 -15.24 -17.22
C PRO A 57 13.12 -14.79 -17.27
N SER A 58 12.18 -15.72 -17.14
CA SER A 58 10.74 -15.43 -17.12
C SER A 58 10.33 -14.62 -15.88
N ILE A 59 10.82 -15.01 -14.69
CA ILE A 59 10.51 -14.33 -13.43
C ILE A 59 11.12 -12.93 -13.43
N VAL A 60 12.39 -12.80 -13.82
CA VAL A 60 13.06 -11.49 -13.90
C VAL A 60 12.37 -10.57 -14.91
N ALA A 61 11.97 -11.09 -16.08
CA ALA A 61 11.22 -10.31 -17.07
C ALA A 61 9.86 -9.85 -16.53
N ALA A 62 9.12 -10.74 -15.85
CA ALA A 62 7.85 -10.41 -15.23
C ALA A 62 8.01 -9.29 -14.18
N TYR A 63 8.98 -9.39 -13.27
CA TYR A 63 9.26 -8.34 -12.29
C TYR A 63 9.62 -7.00 -12.94
N ARG A 64 10.44 -7.00 -14.00
CA ARG A 64 10.79 -5.77 -14.74
C ARG A 64 9.55 -5.12 -15.34
N ILE A 65 8.70 -5.90 -16.00
CA ILE A 65 7.46 -5.40 -16.61
C ILE A 65 6.52 -4.88 -15.52
N SER A 66 6.32 -5.63 -14.44
CA SER A 66 5.48 -5.21 -13.32
C SER A 66 5.96 -3.89 -12.70
N ILE A 67 7.27 -3.76 -12.42
CA ILE A 67 7.83 -2.53 -11.86
C ILE A 67 7.67 -1.35 -12.83
N ALA A 68 7.93 -1.57 -14.13
CA ALA A 68 7.77 -0.53 -15.14
C ALA A 68 6.31 -0.07 -15.25
N ILE A 69 5.35 -1.00 -15.31
CA ILE A 69 3.93 -0.70 -15.37
C ILE A 69 3.47 0.00 -14.08
N SER A 70 3.81 -0.54 -12.91
CA SER A 70 3.48 0.08 -11.62
C SER A 70 4.05 1.49 -11.51
N GLY A 71 5.29 1.71 -11.95
CA GLY A 71 5.92 3.03 -11.97
C GLY A 71 5.21 4.00 -12.90
N ALA A 72 4.91 3.58 -14.14
CA ALA A 72 4.19 4.43 -15.09
C ALA A 72 2.78 4.78 -14.58
N SER A 73 2.03 3.79 -14.10
CA SER A 73 0.69 3.98 -13.55
C SER A 73 0.69 4.88 -12.31
N ALA A 74 1.66 4.71 -11.40
CA ALA A 74 1.80 5.54 -10.23
C ALA A 74 2.11 7.00 -10.60
N LEU A 75 2.99 7.24 -11.58
CA LEU A 75 3.32 8.59 -12.04
C LEU A 75 2.12 9.29 -12.68
N ILE A 76 1.41 8.60 -13.58
CA ILE A 76 0.22 9.15 -14.24
C ILE A 76 -0.87 9.44 -13.20
N GLY A 77 -1.16 8.46 -12.33
CA GLY A 77 -2.16 8.58 -11.27
C GLY A 77 -1.83 9.68 -10.26
N ALA A 78 -0.57 9.77 -9.81
CA ALA A 78 -0.13 10.80 -8.88
C ALA A 78 -0.17 12.19 -9.51
N THR A 79 0.29 12.34 -10.75
CA THR A 79 0.28 13.64 -11.45
C THR A 79 -1.14 14.15 -11.63
N ALA A 80 -2.04 13.33 -12.18
CA ALA A 80 -3.44 13.68 -12.33
C ALA A 80 -4.12 13.94 -10.97
N GLY A 81 -3.85 13.09 -9.98
CA GLY A 81 -4.38 13.23 -8.62
C GLY A 81 -3.95 14.52 -7.93
N VAL A 82 -2.68 14.94 -8.09
CA VAL A 82 -2.16 16.20 -7.55
C VAL A 82 -2.86 17.40 -8.17
N PHE A 83 -3.02 17.43 -9.50
CA PHE A 83 -3.76 18.51 -10.17
C PHE A 83 -5.21 18.58 -9.69
N LEU A 84 -5.85 17.43 -9.50
CA LEU A 84 -7.24 17.33 -9.05
C LEU A 84 -7.40 17.77 -7.59
N ALA A 85 -6.49 17.36 -6.72
CA ALA A 85 -6.43 17.80 -5.33
C ALA A 85 -6.16 19.30 -5.22
N TYR A 86 -5.22 19.82 -6.03
CA TYR A 86 -4.93 21.25 -6.10
C TYR A 86 -6.15 22.06 -6.55
N ALA A 87 -6.83 21.61 -7.59
CA ALA A 87 -8.07 22.21 -8.07
C ALA A 87 -9.14 22.20 -6.96
N ALA A 88 -9.34 21.07 -6.28
CA ALA A 88 -10.30 20.95 -5.19
C ALA A 88 -10.04 21.93 -4.05
N VAL A 89 -8.77 22.15 -3.66
CA VAL A 89 -8.39 23.04 -2.55
C VAL A 89 -8.41 24.53 -2.96
N GLY A 90 -8.06 24.87 -4.21
CA GLY A 90 -7.89 26.25 -4.71
C GLY A 90 -9.15 27.13 -4.80
N GLY A 91 -10.32 26.66 -4.36
CA GLY A 91 -11.48 27.52 -4.03
C GLY A 91 -12.33 28.06 -5.18
N ARG A 92 -12.05 27.75 -6.45
CA ARG A 92 -12.78 28.27 -7.64
C ARG A 92 -13.49 27.19 -8.46
N LEU A 93 -13.90 26.07 -7.85
CA LEU A 93 -14.55 24.96 -8.55
C LEU A 93 -16.08 24.96 -8.39
N PRO A 94 -16.82 24.45 -9.41
CA PRO A 94 -18.24 24.18 -9.30
C PRO A 94 -18.56 23.32 -8.06
N PRO A 95 -19.63 23.63 -7.32
CA PRO A 95 -19.94 23.00 -6.03
C PRO A 95 -20.17 21.47 -6.14
N TRP A 96 -20.40 20.93 -7.33
CA TRP A 96 -20.62 19.50 -7.57
C TRP A 96 -19.33 18.69 -7.74
N ILE A 97 -18.19 19.33 -8.01
CA ILE A 97 -16.93 18.61 -8.23
C ILE A 97 -16.37 18.07 -6.91
N ARG A 98 -16.38 18.87 -5.84
CA ARG A 98 -15.86 18.43 -4.52
C ARG A 98 -16.54 17.14 -4.00
N PRO A 99 -17.89 17.05 -3.92
CA PRO A 99 -18.58 15.84 -3.47
C PRO A 99 -18.30 14.62 -4.35
N THR A 100 -18.26 14.83 -5.68
CA THR A 100 -18.00 13.75 -6.64
C THR A 100 -16.59 13.19 -6.46
N LEU A 101 -15.60 14.07 -6.29
CA LEU A 101 -14.22 13.68 -6.05
C LEU A 101 -14.01 12.95 -4.73
N THR A 102 -14.62 13.43 -3.64
CA THR A 102 -14.50 12.78 -2.33
C THR A 102 -15.15 11.40 -2.34
N THR A 103 -16.31 11.25 -2.98
CA THR A 103 -17.00 9.96 -3.08
C THR A 103 -16.24 8.99 -3.99
N PHE A 104 -15.81 9.45 -5.16
CA PHE A 104 -15.02 8.65 -6.09
C PHE A 104 -13.69 8.21 -5.46
N SER A 105 -13.01 9.10 -4.72
CA SER A 105 -11.78 8.75 -3.99
C SER A 105 -12.03 7.69 -2.93
N GLY A 106 -13.15 7.77 -2.19
CA GLY A 106 -13.53 6.76 -1.21
C GLY A 106 -13.78 5.40 -1.85
N VAL A 107 -14.57 5.37 -2.92
CA VAL A 107 -14.83 4.21 -3.78
C VAL A 107 -13.49 3.64 -4.28
N ALA A 108 -12.71 4.41 -5.02
CA ALA A 108 -11.46 3.97 -5.63
C ALA A 108 -10.43 3.43 -4.62
N SER A 109 -10.35 4.01 -3.41
CA SER A 109 -9.44 3.51 -2.37
C SER A 109 -9.88 2.18 -1.76
N ASN A 110 -11.16 1.83 -1.86
CA ASN A 110 -11.71 0.57 -1.35
C ASN A 110 -11.88 -0.49 -2.46
N PHE A 111 -11.84 -0.10 -3.74
CA PHE A 111 -11.89 -1.00 -4.88
C PHE A 111 -10.50 -1.60 -5.15
N ALA A 112 -10.20 -2.72 -4.48
CA ALA A 112 -9.04 -3.56 -4.78
C ALA A 112 -9.45 -5.01 -5.03
N GLY A 113 -8.71 -5.72 -5.88
CA GLY A 113 -8.89 -7.15 -6.14
C GLY A 113 -9.95 -7.46 -7.21
N ILE A 114 -10.82 -8.42 -6.90
CA ILE A 114 -11.76 -9.04 -7.86
C ILE A 114 -12.68 -8.02 -8.56
N PRO A 115 -13.31 -7.05 -7.86
CA PRO A 115 -14.22 -6.11 -8.53
C PRO A 115 -13.53 -5.21 -9.57
N LEU A 116 -12.27 -4.84 -9.35
CA LEU A 116 -11.51 -4.02 -10.28
C LEU A 116 -11.20 -4.77 -11.57
N ALA A 117 -10.89 -6.07 -11.47
CA ALA A 117 -10.65 -6.92 -12.63
C ALA A 117 -11.90 -7.03 -13.52
N PHE A 118 -13.09 -7.18 -12.93
CA PHE A 118 -14.35 -7.19 -13.66
C PHE A 118 -14.73 -5.86 -14.30
N ALA A 119 -14.22 -4.73 -13.79
CA ALA A 119 -14.47 -3.43 -14.40
C ALA A 119 -13.67 -3.20 -15.70
N PHE A 120 -12.64 -4.02 -15.96
CA PHE A 120 -11.72 -3.87 -17.10
C PHE A 120 -11.75 -5.05 -18.10
N LEU A 121 -12.56 -6.08 -17.85
CA LEU A 121 -12.85 -7.19 -18.77
C LEU A 121 -14.19 -6.95 -19.48
#